data_AF-A0A959X439-F1
#
_entry.id   AF-A0A959X439-F1
#
_cell.length_a   1.000
_cell.length_b   1.000
_cell.length_c   1.000
_cell.angle_alpha   90.00
_cell.angle_beta   90.00
_cell.angle_gamma   90.00
#
_symmetry.space_group_name_H-M   'P 1'
#
loop_
_entity.id
_entity.type
_entity.pdbx_description
1 polymer ?
#
loop_
_entity_poly.entity_id
_entity_poly.type
_entity_poly.pdbx_seq_one_letter_code
_entity_poly.pdbx_strand_id
1 'polypeptide(L)'
;MFDIQDLFDQLPIDQLAAQVGGDPADVSKAVGAALPALLMGMGANAQDSSGEASLFEALSQHVGRSASDLDAVDEADGAKITSHVFGSNEEAVVAKLGGAAGNQSLIQKLLPILAPLVMAWLANQVMGQGQPKTAPQAGGGGILGQILGQVLGGQSEAQTAPSTGGGQFKVPGQGNDGGLQMPTTQQQGAPDLGGLGGGILGDILGGLLGGGRR
;
A
#
# COMPACT_ATOMS: atom_id res chain seq x y z
N MET A 1 -10.37 -11.28 -0.96
CA MET A 1 -9.39 -10.23 -1.26
C MET A 1 -9.43 -9.27 -0.08
N PHE A 2 -8.33 -8.62 0.28
CA PHE A 2 -8.34 -7.70 1.41
C PHE A 2 -8.75 -6.33 0.89
N ASP A 3 -9.99 -5.93 1.17
CA ASP A 3 -10.55 -4.70 0.63
C ASP A 3 -10.85 -3.70 1.75
N ILE A 4 -10.32 -2.48 1.61
CA ILE A 4 -10.57 -1.38 2.56
C ILE A 4 -12.06 -1.04 2.58
N GLN A 5 -12.75 -1.25 1.46
CA GLN A 5 -14.20 -1.06 1.37
C GLN A 5 -14.96 -2.05 2.26
N ASP A 6 -14.56 -3.32 2.32
CA ASP A 6 -15.20 -4.31 3.19
C ASP A 6 -15.06 -3.96 4.67
N LEU A 7 -13.93 -3.34 5.06
CA LEU A 7 -13.75 -2.80 6.39
C LEU A 7 -14.66 -1.59 6.62
N PHE A 8 -14.72 -0.66 5.68
CA PHE A 8 -15.60 0.51 5.77
C PHE A 8 -17.06 0.11 5.95
N ASP A 9 -17.54 -0.87 5.19
CA ASP A 9 -18.93 -1.35 5.23
C ASP A 9 -19.29 -2.08 6.55
N GLN A 10 -18.29 -2.56 7.29
CA GLN A 10 -18.48 -3.18 8.61
C GLN A 10 -18.55 -2.16 9.75
N LEU A 11 -18.15 -0.90 9.53
CA LEU A 11 -18.13 0.10 10.59
C LEU A 11 -19.53 0.70 10.81
N PRO A 12 -20.01 0.76 12.08
CA PRO A 12 -21.30 1.35 12.39
C PRO A 12 -21.20 2.89 12.42
N ILE A 13 -21.22 3.51 11.24
CA ILE A 13 -21.03 4.96 11.05
C ILE A 13 -21.98 5.80 11.92
N ASP A 14 -23.25 5.42 12.02
CA ASP A 14 -24.23 6.14 12.83
C ASP A 14 -23.89 6.13 14.32
N GLN A 15 -23.36 4.99 14.82
CA GLN A 15 -22.97 4.88 16.22
C GLN A 15 -21.66 5.63 16.49
N LEU A 16 -20.70 5.57 15.57
CA LEU A 16 -19.48 6.38 15.63
C LEU A 16 -19.83 7.87 15.68
N ALA A 17 -20.78 8.32 14.86
CA ALA A 17 -21.28 9.69 14.87
C ALA A 17 -21.91 10.10 16.19
N ALA A 18 -22.72 9.22 16.79
CA ALA A 18 -23.27 9.45 18.13
C ALA A 18 -22.17 9.56 19.20
N GLN A 19 -21.14 8.70 19.15
CA GLN A 19 -20.05 8.67 20.13
C GLN A 19 -19.17 9.92 20.06
N VAL A 20 -18.82 10.37 18.85
CA VAL A 20 -17.93 11.54 18.67
C VAL A 20 -18.68 12.89 18.66
N GLY A 21 -20.01 12.85 18.59
CA GLY A 21 -20.89 14.02 18.52
C GLY A 21 -20.82 14.73 17.17
N GLY A 22 -20.76 13.98 16.07
CA GLY A 22 -20.65 14.49 14.71
C GLY A 22 -21.85 14.12 13.82
N ASP A 23 -21.90 14.68 12.61
CA ASP A 23 -22.86 14.25 11.59
C ASP A 23 -22.38 12.95 10.91
N PRO A 24 -23.27 11.97 10.65
CA PRO A 24 -22.90 10.71 9.99
C PRO A 24 -22.17 10.89 8.66
N ALA A 25 -22.53 11.92 7.87
CA ALA A 25 -21.86 12.18 6.59
C ALA A 25 -20.44 12.70 6.78
N ASP A 26 -20.19 13.51 7.81
CA ASP A 26 -18.86 14.01 8.13
C ASP A 26 -17.98 12.91 8.75
N VAL A 27 -18.57 12.05 9.59
CA VAL A 27 -17.89 10.86 10.11
C VAL A 27 -17.55 9.89 9.00
N SER A 28 -18.46 9.61 8.07
CA SER A 28 -18.19 8.77 6.90
C SER A 28 -16.98 9.26 6.10
N LYS A 29 -16.90 10.57 5.82
CA LYS A 29 -15.73 11.16 5.12
C LYS A 29 -14.45 11.02 5.94
N ALA A 30 -14.52 11.32 7.23
CA ALA A 30 -13.38 11.22 8.14
C ALA A 30 -12.85 9.79 8.24
N VAL A 31 -13.74 8.79 8.34
CA VAL A 31 -13.41 7.36 8.31
C VAL A 31 -12.76 7.00 6.97
N GLY A 32 -13.34 7.43 5.85
CA GLY A 32 -12.79 7.17 4.52
C GLY A 32 -11.37 7.72 4.32
N ALA A 33 -11.02 8.82 4.98
CA ALA A 33 -9.66 9.37 4.97
C ALA A 33 -8.74 8.68 6.00
N ALA A 34 -9.26 8.34 7.17
CA ALA A 34 -8.48 7.76 8.28
C ALA A 34 -8.09 6.30 8.04
N LEU A 35 -8.97 5.48 7.44
CA LEU A 35 -8.70 4.06 7.22
C LEU A 35 -7.43 3.82 6.37
N PRO A 36 -7.25 4.45 5.20
CA PRO A 36 -6.02 4.30 4.43
C PRO A 36 -4.79 4.78 5.20
N ALA A 37 -4.91 5.87 5.99
CA ALA A 37 -3.80 6.39 6.77
C ALA A 37 -3.37 5.41 7.88
N LEU A 38 -4.32 4.84 8.63
CA LEU A 38 -4.06 3.82 9.65
C LEU A 38 -3.37 2.59 9.05
N LEU A 39 -3.87 2.09 7.92
CA LEU A 39 -3.28 0.94 7.22
C LEU A 39 -1.88 1.26 6.70
N MET A 40 -1.64 2.46 6.16
CA MET A 40 -0.30 2.90 5.75
C MET A 40 0.66 2.99 6.94
N GLY A 41 0.24 3.52 8.08
CA GLY A 41 1.08 3.59 9.29
C GLY A 41 1.43 2.19 9.82
N MET A 42 0.44 1.28 9.89
CA MET A 42 0.68 -0.11 10.26
C MET A 42 1.61 -0.81 9.28
N GLY A 43 1.42 -0.57 7.98
CA GLY A 43 2.28 -1.08 6.92
C GLY A 43 3.72 -0.60 7.05
N ALA A 44 3.93 0.69 7.35
CA ALA A 44 5.25 1.25 7.58
C ALA A 44 5.95 0.60 8.79
N ASN A 45 5.21 0.36 9.88
CA ASN A 45 5.76 -0.34 11.05
C ASN A 45 6.09 -1.81 10.76
N ALA A 46 5.28 -2.49 9.94
CA ALA A 46 5.50 -3.88 9.55
C ALA A 46 6.72 -4.08 8.62
N GLN A 47 7.34 -3.00 8.11
CA GLN A 47 8.57 -3.09 7.34
C GLN A 47 9.81 -3.31 8.21
N ASP A 48 9.75 -2.90 9.49
CA ASP A 48 10.79 -3.16 10.48
C ASP A 48 10.48 -4.44 11.26
N SER A 49 11.49 -5.26 11.56
CA SER A 49 11.29 -6.54 12.25
C SER A 49 10.75 -6.38 13.69
N SER A 50 11.13 -5.32 14.39
CA SER A 50 10.60 -5.03 15.74
C SER A 50 9.18 -4.48 15.67
N GLY A 51 8.90 -3.63 14.69
CA GLY A 51 7.55 -3.10 14.43
C GLY A 51 6.57 -4.20 14.02
N GLU A 52 7.00 -5.12 13.15
CA GLU A 52 6.22 -6.29 12.74
C GLU A 52 5.91 -7.21 13.92
N ALA A 53 6.90 -7.53 14.76
CA ALA A 53 6.68 -8.36 15.95
C ALA A 53 5.69 -7.72 16.94
N SER A 54 5.82 -6.41 17.15
CA SER A 54 4.90 -5.66 18.03
C SER A 54 3.49 -5.62 17.47
N LEU A 55 3.34 -5.42 16.16
CA LEU A 55 2.05 -5.46 15.48
C LEU A 55 1.43 -6.86 15.53
N PHE A 56 2.23 -7.91 15.31
CA PHE A 56 1.76 -9.29 15.41
C PHE A 56 1.25 -9.63 16.82
N GLU A 57 1.97 -9.20 17.86
CA GLU A 57 1.52 -9.36 19.25
C GLU A 57 0.19 -8.62 19.50
N ALA A 58 0.06 -7.37 19.05
CA ALA A 58 -1.18 -6.60 19.18
C ALA A 58 -2.35 -7.27 18.44
N LEU A 59 -2.11 -7.80 17.23
CA LEU A 59 -3.13 -8.54 16.48
C LEU A 59 -3.57 -9.81 17.23
N SER A 60 -2.65 -10.51 17.91
CA SER A 60 -3.00 -11.68 18.71
C SER A 60 -3.91 -11.35 19.91
N GLN A 61 -3.85 -10.12 20.41
CA GLN A 61 -4.70 -9.64 21.49
C GLN A 61 -6.10 -9.20 21.00
N HIS A 62 -6.23 -8.89 19.71
CA HIS A 62 -7.47 -8.38 19.09
C HIS A 62 -8.17 -9.40 18.18
N VAL A 63 -7.57 -10.57 17.95
CA VAL A 63 -8.22 -11.65 17.20
C VAL A 63 -9.52 -12.09 17.88
N GLY A 64 -10.56 -12.32 17.09
CA GLY A 64 -11.89 -12.70 17.57
C GLY A 64 -12.77 -11.54 18.03
N ARG A 65 -12.24 -10.31 18.10
CA ARG A 65 -13.06 -9.10 18.31
C ARG A 65 -13.70 -8.67 16.98
N SER A 66 -14.88 -8.07 17.01
CA SER A 66 -15.56 -7.60 15.79
C SER A 66 -15.25 -6.13 15.51
N ALA A 67 -15.03 -5.78 14.25
CA ALA A 67 -14.83 -4.38 13.82
C ALA A 67 -16.09 -3.52 13.93
N SER A 68 -17.25 -4.15 14.17
CA SER A 68 -18.54 -3.48 14.38
C SER A 68 -18.91 -3.31 15.85
N ASP A 69 -18.15 -3.90 16.77
CA ASP A 69 -18.45 -3.90 18.21
C ASP A 69 -17.78 -2.72 18.89
N LEU A 70 -18.50 -1.59 18.95
CA LEU A 70 -18.01 -0.38 19.60
C LEU A 70 -17.96 -0.49 21.12
N ASP A 71 -18.78 -1.36 21.73
CA ASP A 71 -18.81 -1.53 23.19
C ASP A 71 -17.53 -2.21 23.69
N ALA A 72 -16.86 -2.99 22.83
CA ALA A 72 -15.59 -3.62 23.11
C ALA A 72 -14.37 -2.71 22.85
N VAL A 73 -14.58 -1.47 22.41
CA VAL A 73 -13.49 -0.52 22.11
C VAL A 73 -13.01 0.14 23.41
N ASP A 74 -11.72 -0.01 23.68
CA ASP A 74 -11.02 0.76 24.70
C ASP A 74 -10.31 1.95 24.03
N GLU A 75 -10.77 3.16 24.33
CA GLU A 75 -10.19 4.40 23.78
C GLU A 75 -8.73 4.62 24.22
N ALA A 76 -8.36 4.18 25.43
CA ALA A 76 -6.99 4.32 25.93
C ALA A 76 -6.03 3.34 25.23
N ASP A 77 -6.52 2.14 24.91
CA ASP A 77 -5.82 1.21 24.03
C ASP A 77 -5.69 1.79 22.61
N GLY A 78 -6.79 2.33 22.10
CA GLY A 78 -6.86 3.08 20.85
C GLY A 78 -5.80 4.15 20.69
N ALA A 79 -5.65 5.02 21.69
CA ALA A 79 -4.64 6.07 21.71
C ALA A 79 -3.20 5.51 21.71
N LYS A 80 -2.96 4.36 22.36
CA LYS A 80 -1.64 3.71 22.30
C LYS A 80 -1.37 3.17 20.90
N ILE A 81 -2.38 2.58 20.25
CA ILE A 81 -2.26 2.05 18.90
C ILE A 81 -1.96 3.20 17.93
N THR A 82 -2.71 4.30 17.96
CA THR A 82 -2.44 5.45 17.07
C THR A 82 -1.04 6.02 17.28
N SER A 83 -0.61 6.11 18.54
CA SER A 83 0.74 6.56 18.88
C SER A 83 1.83 5.61 18.38
N HIS A 84 1.62 4.29 18.43
CA HIS A 84 2.57 3.33 17.84
C HIS A 84 2.55 3.38 16.32
N VAL A 85 1.36 3.48 15.72
CA VAL A 85 1.14 3.46 14.26
C VAL A 85 1.73 4.69 13.58
N PHE A 86 1.57 5.86 14.18
CA PHE A 86 2.02 7.13 13.58
C PHE A 86 3.29 7.69 14.24
N GLY A 87 3.63 7.26 15.45
CA GLY A 87 4.80 7.75 16.19
C GLY A 87 4.80 9.26 16.31
N SER A 88 5.95 9.87 16.01
CA SER A 88 6.10 11.33 15.99
C SER A 88 5.29 12.04 14.90
N ASN A 89 4.70 11.31 13.95
CA ASN A 89 3.90 11.90 12.87
C ASN A 89 2.41 12.01 13.20
N GLU A 90 1.94 11.51 14.34
CA GLU A 90 0.52 11.47 14.69
C GLU A 90 -0.17 12.83 14.54
N GLU A 91 0.42 13.90 15.08
CA GLU A 91 -0.12 15.26 14.96
C GLU A 91 -0.18 15.74 13.50
N ALA A 92 0.84 15.42 12.70
CA ALA A 92 0.89 15.79 11.29
C ALA A 92 -0.15 15.01 10.47
N VAL A 93 -0.36 13.73 10.79
CA VAL A 93 -1.40 12.89 10.19
C VAL A 93 -2.78 13.43 10.53
N VAL A 94 -3.04 13.71 11.81
CA VAL A 94 -4.27 14.33 12.29
C VAL A 94 -4.56 15.65 11.57
N ALA A 95 -3.57 16.54 11.44
CA ALA A 95 -3.74 17.82 10.76
C ALA A 95 -4.05 17.64 9.27
N LYS A 96 -3.34 16.74 8.59
CA LYS A 96 -3.59 16.44 7.16
C LYS A 96 -4.97 15.85 6.93
N LEU A 97 -5.35 14.85 7.73
CA LEU A 97 -6.66 14.21 7.66
C LEU A 97 -7.77 15.20 8.03
N GLY A 98 -7.54 16.05 9.03
CA GLY A 98 -8.45 17.11 9.42
C GLY A 98 -8.70 18.13 8.31
N GLY A 99 -7.65 18.49 7.56
CA GLY A 99 -7.78 19.34 6.38
C GLY A 99 -8.56 18.66 5.24
N ALA A 100 -8.33 17.36 5.01
CA ALA A 100 -9.03 16.59 3.96
C ALA A 100 -10.50 16.34 4.30
N ALA A 101 -10.81 16.02 5.56
CA ALA A 101 -12.16 15.77 6.05
C ALA A 101 -12.93 17.06 6.41
N GLY A 102 -12.23 18.21 6.50
CA GLY A 102 -12.79 19.50 6.92
C GLY A 102 -13.04 19.63 8.43
N ASN A 103 -12.66 18.64 9.23
CA ASN A 103 -12.86 18.64 10.68
C ASN A 103 -11.75 17.89 11.42
N GLN A 104 -10.76 18.63 11.93
CA GLN A 104 -9.63 18.06 12.66
C GLN A 104 -10.02 17.49 14.03
N SER A 105 -10.90 18.16 14.77
CA SER A 105 -11.36 17.67 16.08
C SER A 105 -12.13 16.36 15.97
N LEU A 106 -12.86 16.17 14.87
CA LEU A 106 -13.53 14.91 14.56
C LEU A 106 -12.51 13.78 14.35
N ILE A 107 -11.45 14.04 13.56
CA ILE A 107 -10.37 13.07 13.34
C ILE A 107 -9.67 12.70 14.64
N GLN A 108 -9.39 13.67 15.51
CA GLN A 108 -8.75 13.42 16.82
C GLN A 108 -9.56 12.49 17.71
N LYS A 109 -10.90 12.58 17.65
CA LYS A 109 -11.80 11.71 18.41
C LYS A 109 -11.98 10.34 17.75
N LEU A 110 -12.06 10.32 16.41
CA LEU A 110 -12.29 9.10 15.66
C LEU A 110 -11.08 8.17 15.66
N LEU A 111 -9.86 8.71 15.53
CA LEU A 111 -8.66 7.88 15.37
C LEU A 111 -8.47 6.85 16.50
N PRO A 112 -8.56 7.21 17.79
CA PRO A 112 -8.47 6.25 18.89
C PRO A 112 -9.58 5.20 18.86
N ILE A 113 -10.78 5.52 18.37
CA ILE A 113 -11.89 4.56 18.29
C ILE A 113 -11.69 3.61 17.08
N LEU A 114 -11.23 4.16 15.96
CA LEU A 114 -11.04 3.40 14.72
C LEU A 114 -9.86 2.44 14.83
N ALA A 115 -8.76 2.83 15.48
CA ALA A 115 -7.55 2.02 15.51
C ALA A 115 -7.77 0.58 16.08
N PRO A 116 -8.45 0.38 17.22
CA PRO A 116 -8.80 -0.95 17.73
C PRO A 116 -9.71 -1.75 16.78
N LEU A 117 -10.64 -1.10 16.08
CA LEU A 117 -11.55 -1.76 15.13
C LEU A 117 -10.81 -2.23 13.88
N VAL A 118 -9.90 -1.41 13.35
CA VAL A 118 -9.04 -1.81 12.22
C VAL A 118 -8.11 -2.94 12.65
N MET A 119 -7.54 -2.90 13.87
CA MET A 119 -6.72 -4.00 14.37
C MET A 119 -7.53 -5.29 14.56
N ALA A 120 -8.76 -5.21 15.08
CA ALA A 120 -9.64 -6.38 15.20
C ALA A 120 -9.96 -7.00 13.84
N TRP A 121 -10.30 -6.18 12.85
CA TRP A 121 -10.50 -6.64 11.48
C TRP A 121 -9.25 -7.30 10.89
N LEU A 122 -8.09 -6.62 11.01
CA LEU A 122 -6.82 -7.13 10.49
C LEU A 122 -6.43 -8.43 11.19
N ALA A 123 -6.64 -8.53 12.50
CA ALA A 123 -6.37 -9.73 13.29
C ALA A 123 -7.22 -10.90 12.80
N ASN A 124 -8.52 -10.68 12.54
CA ASN A 124 -9.38 -11.73 12.01
C ASN A 124 -8.99 -12.14 10.60
N GLN A 125 -8.52 -11.23 9.75
CA GLN A 125 -8.09 -11.59 8.41
C GLN A 125 -6.75 -12.31 8.38
N VAL A 126 -5.78 -11.87 9.19
CA VAL A 126 -4.45 -12.48 9.25
C VAL A 126 -4.47 -13.79 10.04
N MET A 127 -5.23 -13.85 11.14
CA MET A 127 -5.17 -14.96 12.10
C MET A 127 -6.45 -15.81 12.15
N GLY A 128 -7.60 -15.26 11.78
CA GLY A 128 -8.90 -15.93 11.84
C GLY A 128 -9.21 -16.81 10.62
N GLN A 129 -8.71 -16.46 9.43
CA GLN A 129 -8.99 -17.20 8.19
C GLN A 129 -7.96 -18.28 7.87
N GLY A 130 -7.84 -19.34 8.67
CA GLY A 130 -7.31 -20.66 8.26
C GLY A 130 -5.93 -20.76 7.57
N GLN A 131 -5.20 -19.65 7.35
CA GLN A 131 -3.90 -19.62 6.72
C GLN A 131 -2.84 -20.09 7.71
N PRO A 132 -1.81 -20.82 7.23
CA PRO A 132 -0.79 -21.39 8.08
C PRO A 132 -0.11 -20.30 8.90
N LYS A 133 -0.27 -20.44 10.22
CA LYS A 133 0.29 -19.59 11.26
C LYS A 133 1.80 -19.71 11.21
N THR A 134 2.48 -18.74 10.62
CA THR A 134 3.91 -18.57 10.81
C THR A 134 4.12 -17.20 11.43
N ALA A 135 4.65 -17.18 12.66
CA ALA A 135 5.15 -15.95 13.27
C ALA A 135 6.07 -15.23 12.28
N PRO A 136 6.17 -13.89 12.36
CA PRO A 136 7.06 -13.13 11.50
C PRO A 136 8.47 -13.75 11.54
N GLN A 137 8.90 -14.27 10.39
CA GLN A 137 10.22 -14.88 10.27
C GLN A 137 11.24 -13.73 10.23
N ALA A 138 12.30 -13.83 11.02
CA ALA A 138 13.35 -12.82 11.10
C ALA A 138 14.02 -12.61 9.72
N GLY A 139 13.50 -11.66 8.96
CA GLY A 139 13.86 -11.39 7.57
C GLY A 139 12.78 -10.53 6.93
N GLY A 140 12.96 -9.21 6.97
CA GLY A 140 11.98 -8.18 6.60
C GLY A 140 11.17 -8.54 5.36
N GLY A 141 9.86 -8.69 5.55
CA GLY A 141 8.92 -9.18 4.55
C GLY A 141 8.02 -10.31 5.06
N GLY A 142 7.74 -10.36 6.36
CA GLY A 142 6.80 -11.33 6.91
C GLY A 142 5.36 -11.09 6.42
N ILE A 143 4.46 -11.96 6.87
CA ILE A 143 3.11 -12.08 6.32
C ILE A 143 2.31 -10.77 6.39
N LEU A 144 2.57 -9.94 7.40
CA LEU A 144 1.89 -8.65 7.57
C LEU A 144 2.30 -7.65 6.49
N GLY A 145 3.60 -7.56 6.20
CA GLY A 145 4.11 -6.70 5.13
C GLY A 145 3.60 -7.13 3.76
N GLN A 146 3.43 -8.44 3.53
CA GLN A 146 2.89 -8.96 2.27
C GLN A 146 1.40 -8.65 2.11
N ILE A 147 0.60 -8.86 3.15
CA ILE A 147 -0.85 -8.58 3.12
C ILE A 147 -1.08 -7.07 2.99
N LEU A 148 -0.43 -6.25 3.81
CA LEU A 148 -0.55 -4.80 3.75
C LEU A 148 0.01 -4.25 2.43
N GLY A 149 1.07 -4.87 1.90
CA GLY A 149 1.62 -4.56 0.58
C GLY A 149 0.67 -4.93 -0.56
N GLN A 150 -0.11 -6.00 -0.46
CA GLN A 150 -1.16 -6.33 -1.43
C GLN A 150 -2.35 -5.38 -1.33
N VAL A 151 -2.77 -5.02 -0.11
CA VAL A 151 -3.85 -4.05 0.13
C VAL A 151 -3.49 -2.66 -0.41
N LEU A 152 -2.26 -2.22 -0.15
CA LEU A 152 -1.81 -0.88 -0.51
C LEU A 152 -1.25 -0.81 -1.94
N GLY A 153 -0.67 -1.91 -2.43
CA GLY A 153 -0.01 -2.03 -3.73
C GLY A 153 -0.86 -2.70 -4.82
N GLY A 154 -2.11 -3.08 -4.52
CA GLY A 154 -3.05 -3.78 -5.40
C GLY A 154 -3.51 -3.02 -6.65
N GLN A 155 -2.78 -1.99 -7.09
CA GLN A 155 -3.01 -1.31 -8.36
C GLN A 155 -1.67 -1.00 -9.05
N SER A 156 -0.90 -2.04 -9.37
CA SER A 156 0.13 -2.04 -10.43
C SER A 156 0.58 -3.47 -10.78
N GLU A 157 -0.35 -4.32 -11.19
CA GLU A 157 0.00 -5.49 -12.01
C GLU A 157 -0.05 -5.11 -13.50
N ALA A 158 1.01 -4.44 -13.95
CA ALA A 158 1.49 -4.56 -15.32
C ALA A 158 2.73 -5.45 -15.29
N GLN A 159 2.51 -6.76 -15.39
CA GLN A 159 3.42 -7.79 -15.90
C GLN A 159 4.93 -7.57 -15.67
N THR A 160 5.47 -8.16 -14.61
CA THR A 160 6.80 -8.79 -14.71
C THR A 160 6.71 -10.20 -14.14
N ALA A 161 6.90 -11.18 -15.02
CA ALA A 161 6.83 -12.59 -14.69
C ALA A 161 7.97 -12.99 -13.72
N PRO A 162 7.73 -13.94 -12.80
CA PRO A 162 8.76 -14.51 -11.96
C PRO A 162 9.53 -15.58 -12.75
N SER A 163 10.83 -15.38 -12.93
CA SER A 163 11.75 -16.46 -13.33
C SER A 163 12.57 -16.88 -12.13
N THR A 164 12.00 -17.76 -11.31
CA THR A 164 12.73 -18.57 -10.34
C THR A 164 13.19 -19.86 -11.00
N GLY A 165 14.49 -20.14 -10.91
CA GLY A 165 14.97 -21.52 -10.79
C GLY A 165 15.50 -22.20 -12.06
N GLY A 166 16.82 -22.42 -12.07
CA GLY A 166 17.45 -23.67 -12.50
C GLY A 166 17.15 -24.19 -13.91
N GLY A 167 17.92 -23.71 -14.89
CA GLY A 167 17.90 -24.24 -16.25
C GLY A 167 19.27 -24.16 -16.90
N GLN A 168 20.00 -25.26 -16.78
CA GLN A 168 21.21 -25.69 -17.48
C GLN A 168 21.80 -24.76 -18.57
N PHE A 169 23.05 -24.37 -18.32
CA PHE A 169 24.08 -24.03 -19.30
C PHE A 169 23.94 -24.86 -20.59
N LYS A 170 23.51 -24.22 -21.68
CA LYS A 170 23.59 -24.77 -23.02
C LYS A 170 24.70 -24.05 -23.76
N VAL A 171 25.86 -24.71 -23.84
CA VAL A 171 26.95 -24.39 -24.76
C VAL A 171 26.40 -24.43 -26.19
N PRO A 172 26.44 -23.33 -26.95
CA PRO A 172 26.32 -23.40 -28.40
C PRO A 172 27.69 -23.74 -28.97
N GLY A 173 27.79 -24.96 -29.51
CA GLY A 173 28.51 -25.25 -30.75
C GLY A 173 29.89 -24.63 -30.91
N GLN A 174 30.88 -25.44 -30.54
CA GLN A 174 32.21 -25.45 -31.14
C GLN A 174 32.14 -25.41 -32.68
N GLY A 175 32.69 -24.35 -33.26
CA GLY A 175 32.99 -24.20 -34.68
C GLY A 175 34.26 -23.37 -34.80
N ASN A 176 35.33 -24.04 -35.19
CA ASN A 176 36.63 -23.51 -35.60
C ASN A 176 36.48 -22.57 -36.82
N ASP A 177 37.60 -21.93 -37.21
CA ASP A 177 37.84 -21.10 -38.41
C ASP A 177 37.93 -19.60 -38.04
N GLY A 178 39.10 -19.02 -37.76
CA GLY A 178 40.30 -19.02 -38.60
C GLY A 178 40.34 -17.73 -39.44
N GLY A 179 40.85 -16.62 -38.87
CA GLY A 179 40.92 -15.37 -39.64
C GLY A 179 41.56 -14.20 -38.87
N LEU A 180 42.77 -13.85 -39.29
CA LEU A 180 43.59 -12.71 -38.89
C LEU A 180 42.83 -11.38 -38.97
N GLN A 181 43.21 -10.38 -38.15
CA GLN A 181 43.47 -8.95 -38.52
C GLN A 181 43.25 -7.98 -37.34
N MET A 182 44.34 -7.39 -36.84
CA MET A 182 44.36 -6.01 -36.29
C MET A 182 44.33 -5.01 -37.47
N PRO A 183 44.22 -3.66 -37.33
CA PRO A 183 44.27 -2.79 -36.13
C PRO A 183 43.25 -1.59 -36.14
N THR A 184 43.42 -0.68 -35.16
CA THR A 184 43.32 0.80 -35.30
C THR A 184 42.15 1.55 -34.61
N THR A 185 42.59 2.66 -34.04
CA THR A 185 42.04 3.76 -33.24
C THR A 185 40.85 4.56 -33.80
N GLN A 186 40.15 5.21 -32.85
CA GLN A 186 39.57 6.57 -32.86
C GLN A 186 38.67 6.99 -34.04
N GLN A 187 37.49 7.54 -33.74
CA GLN A 187 37.13 8.96 -34.00
C GLN A 187 35.61 9.20 -34.07
N GLN A 188 35.23 10.40 -33.63
CA GLN A 188 33.91 11.03 -33.52
C GLN A 188 33.09 11.05 -34.82
N GLY A 189 31.76 11.02 -34.70
CA GLY A 189 30.81 11.29 -35.78
C GLY A 189 29.37 11.45 -35.26
N ALA A 190 28.63 12.40 -35.86
CA ALA A 190 27.35 12.98 -35.45
C ALA A 190 26.13 12.02 -35.37
N PRO A 191 25.01 12.43 -34.73
CA PRO A 191 23.75 11.70 -34.85
C PRO A 191 23.00 12.11 -36.13
N ASP A 192 22.88 11.17 -37.07
CA ASP A 192 21.93 11.27 -38.18
C ASP A 192 20.67 10.43 -37.90
N LEU A 193 19.57 10.99 -38.38
CA LEU A 193 18.19 10.57 -38.27
C LEU A 193 17.94 9.17 -38.87
N GLY A 194 17.11 8.37 -38.21
CA GLY A 194 16.62 7.15 -38.87
C GLY A 194 15.81 6.18 -38.03
N GLY A 195 14.61 6.60 -37.59
CA GLY A 195 13.41 5.76 -37.55
C GLY A 195 13.33 4.59 -36.56
N LEU A 196 12.24 4.59 -35.79
CA LEU A 196 11.13 3.60 -35.86
C LEU A 196 10.49 3.39 -34.47
N GLY A 197 9.18 3.62 -34.37
CA GLY A 197 8.33 3.29 -33.22
C GLY A 197 7.88 4.54 -32.47
N GLY A 198 6.83 5.26 -32.88
CA GLY A 198 5.50 4.72 -33.18
C GLY A 198 4.64 4.69 -31.91
N GLY A 199 4.59 5.81 -31.18
CA GLY A 199 3.70 6.00 -30.04
C GLY A 199 2.53 6.90 -30.43
N ILE A 200 1.32 6.42 -30.18
CA ILE A 200 -0.04 7.00 -30.35
C ILE A 200 -0.24 8.48 -29.96
N LEU A 201 0.79 9.13 -29.41
CA LEU A 201 0.80 10.53 -29.00
C LEU A 201 1.22 11.49 -30.13
N GLY A 202 1.81 10.98 -31.22
CA GLY A 202 2.13 11.77 -32.42
C GLY A 202 0.93 12.11 -33.30
N ASP A 203 -0.08 11.23 -33.36
CA ASP A 203 -1.22 11.36 -34.26
C ASP A 203 -2.26 12.39 -33.81
N ILE A 204 -2.34 12.68 -32.50
CA ILE A 204 -3.32 13.63 -31.95
C ILE A 204 -2.85 15.08 -32.08
N LEU A 205 -1.54 15.32 -32.06
CA LEU A 205 -0.95 16.66 -32.19
C LEU A 205 -0.70 17.08 -33.65
N GLY A 206 -0.69 16.14 -34.60
CA GLY A 206 -0.58 16.43 -36.03
C GLY A 206 -1.89 16.81 -36.73
N GLY A 207 -3.05 16.52 -36.10
CA GLY A 207 -4.37 16.66 -36.74
C GLY A 207 -5.03 18.04 -36.67
N LEU A 208 -4.55 18.97 -35.83
CA LEU A 208 -5.26 20.23 -35.55
C LEU A 208 -4.53 21.50 -36.04
N LEU A 209 -3.39 21.38 -36.73
CA LEU A 209 -2.61 22.53 -37.22
C LEU A 209 -2.27 22.40 -38.71
N GLY A 210 -3.25 21.98 -39.52
CA GLY A 210 -3.05 21.71 -40.95
C GLY A 210 -4.32 21.89 -41.77
N GLY A 211 -4.95 23.06 -41.74
CA GLY A 211 -6.12 23.34 -42.57
C GLY A 211 -6.31 24.81 -42.87
N GLY A 212 -5.79 25.28 -44.01
CA GLY A 212 -6.18 26.58 -44.55
C GLY A 212 -5.16 27.30 -45.42
N ARG A 213 -4.80 26.73 -46.58
CA ARG A 213 -4.41 27.57 -47.73
C ARG A 213 -5.69 28.20 -48.29
N ARG A 214 -5.79 29.52 -48.31
CA ARG A 214 -6.21 30.34 -49.47
C ARG A 214 -5.57 31.71 -49.32
#